data_AF-A0A941CA62-F1
#
_entry.id   AF-A0A941CA62-F1
#
_cell.length_a   1.000
_cell.length_b   1.000
_cell.length_c   1.000
_cell.angle_alpha   90.00
_cell.angle_beta   90.00
_cell.angle_gamma   90.00
#
_symmetry.space_group_name_H-M   'P 1'
#
loop_
_entity.id
_entity.type
_entity.pdbx_description
1 polymer ?
#
loop_
_entity_poly.entity_id
_entity_poly.type
_entity_poly.pdbx_seq_one_letter_code
_entity_poly.pdbx_strand_id
1 'polypeptide(L)'
;MSLTIEYTVTTIVCLISAVVIQRIFSKEKLRGADQKAIEGIKWFGLAIFVWGLGAIVNLVLVVGLKWAATNKTLIYFGVLVSLANSLFIILSLPSIEHQKKPGIVVRLVERFSIREFVSLYCGVLGMIAFVFIASSYGNEEISNNFIWLIDIPISILVAVSLLFELNKAFVGRNMKFMYLPTFVLFVLIVIAVSHRMIPQDRALQFIDQEFWSTLGSITAISFKFLFILLFSILLYSWKFLSEKEQQQSLAQKLEIQKSKLKKENEQLILANESHLDTIRTLKNRLETLQETSKIELSERQKEVLGYLAHYGDHKSYTEIAQEMHISTDGFQTHIHQIKKMLNISGAGGKEQLIAFAKANNFLKYVSLKDNT
;
A
#
# COMPACT_ATOMS: atom_id res chain seq x y z
N MET A 1 -24.32 -27.74 -38.22
CA MET A 1 -24.90 -27.30 -36.93
C MET A 1 -23.84 -27.15 -35.83
N SER A 2 -23.03 -28.18 -35.55
CA SER A 2 -21.97 -28.15 -34.51
C SER A 2 -20.94 -27.01 -34.66
N LEU A 3 -20.44 -26.75 -35.88
CA LEU A 3 -19.51 -25.64 -36.17
C LEU A 3 -20.10 -24.24 -35.90
N THR A 4 -21.37 -24.05 -36.25
CA THR A 4 -22.07 -22.78 -36.01
C THR A 4 -22.24 -22.53 -34.52
N ILE A 5 -22.55 -23.58 -33.74
CA ILE A 5 -22.61 -23.52 -32.29
C ILE A 5 -21.23 -23.18 -31.70
N GLU A 6 -20.16 -23.83 -32.18
CA GLU A 6 -18.79 -23.53 -31.74
C GLU A 6 -18.44 -22.05 -31.92
N TYR A 7 -18.66 -21.50 -33.12
CA TYR A 7 -18.35 -20.10 -33.40
C TYR A 7 -19.24 -19.14 -32.62
N THR A 8 -20.52 -19.46 -32.43
CA THR A 8 -21.45 -18.62 -31.67
C THR A 8 -21.05 -18.56 -30.19
N VAL A 9 -20.83 -19.72 -29.58
CA VAL A 9 -20.44 -19.83 -28.15
C VAL A 9 -19.06 -19.17 -27.94
N THR A 10 -18.10 -19.45 -28.81
CA THR A 10 -16.76 -18.83 -28.72
C THR A 10 -16.84 -17.32 -28.86
N THR A 11 -17.65 -16.81 -29.78
CA THR A 11 -17.88 -15.36 -29.96
C THR A 11 -18.41 -14.72 -28.68
N ILE A 12 -19.51 -15.26 -28.14
CA ILE A 12 -20.17 -14.70 -26.96
C ILE A 12 -19.22 -14.72 -25.76
N VAL A 13 -18.66 -15.90 -25.45
CA VAL A 13 -17.80 -16.07 -24.27
C VAL A 13 -16.55 -15.21 -24.38
N CYS A 14 -15.82 -15.28 -25.50
CA CYS A 14 -14.56 -14.55 -25.64
C CYS A 14 -14.77 -13.03 -25.67
N LEU A 15 -15.79 -12.50 -26.35
CA LEU A 15 -16.01 -11.05 -26.37
C LEU A 15 -16.44 -10.51 -25.01
N ILE A 16 -17.37 -11.19 -24.32
CA ILE A 16 -17.79 -10.77 -22.98
C ILE A 16 -16.59 -10.81 -22.03
N SER A 17 -15.82 -11.90 -22.04
CA SER A 17 -14.61 -12.01 -21.21
C SER A 17 -13.56 -10.96 -21.56
N ALA A 18 -13.36 -10.64 -22.85
CA ALA A 18 -12.45 -9.58 -23.28
C ALA A 18 -12.86 -8.21 -22.73
N VAL A 19 -14.16 -7.88 -22.75
CA VAL A 19 -14.68 -6.63 -22.17
C VAL A 19 -14.46 -6.58 -20.66
N VAL A 20 -14.72 -7.69 -19.95
CA VAL A 20 -14.48 -7.79 -18.51
C VAL A 20 -12.99 -7.57 -18.19
N ILE A 21 -12.09 -8.22 -18.92
CA ILE A 21 -10.64 -8.08 -18.74
C ILE A 21 -10.17 -6.67 -19.09
N GLN A 22 -10.74 -6.04 -20.12
CA GLN A 22 -10.44 -4.65 -20.46
C GLN A 22 -10.83 -3.67 -19.34
N ARG A 23 -11.95 -3.93 -18.65
CA ARG A 23 -12.34 -3.15 -17.46
C ARG A 23 -11.37 -3.38 -16.31
N ILE A 24 -10.93 -4.63 -16.08
CA ILE A 24 -9.91 -4.95 -15.07
C ILE A 24 -8.60 -4.22 -15.39
N PHE A 25 -8.12 -4.30 -16.63
CA PHE A 25 -6.93 -3.60 -17.11
C PHE A 25 -7.00 -2.10 -16.83
N SER A 26 -8.11 -1.45 -17.20
CA SER A 26 -8.28 0.00 -17.00
C SER A 26 -8.26 0.37 -15.52
N LYS A 27 -8.87 -0.46 -14.67
CA LYS A 27 -8.91 -0.26 -13.22
C LYS A 27 -7.55 -0.44 -12.57
N GLU A 28 -6.80 -1.48 -12.94
CA GLU A 28 -5.46 -1.75 -12.40
C GLU A 28 -4.43 -0.72 -12.87
N LYS A 29 -4.57 -0.22 -14.11
CA LYS A 29 -3.76 0.89 -14.61
C LYS A 29 -3.97 2.18 -13.81
N LEU A 30 -5.22 2.50 -13.47
CA LEU A 30 -5.53 3.69 -12.65
C LEU A 30 -5.04 3.57 -11.19
N ARG A 31 -4.90 2.34 -10.68
CA ARG A 31 -4.42 2.07 -9.33
C ARG A 31 -2.90 2.12 -9.19
N GLY A 32 -2.17 2.21 -10.30
CA GLY A 32 -0.71 2.17 -10.29
C GLY A 32 -0.16 0.79 -9.93
N ALA A 33 -0.84 -0.28 -10.33
CA ALA A 33 -0.33 -1.65 -10.17
C ALA A 33 1.00 -1.84 -10.91
N ASP A 34 1.73 -2.91 -10.57
CA ASP A 34 3.01 -3.21 -11.22
C ASP A 34 2.89 -3.28 -12.75
N GLN A 35 3.87 -2.72 -13.44
CA GLN A 35 3.84 -2.58 -14.90
C GLN A 35 3.85 -3.95 -15.58
N LYS A 36 4.57 -4.93 -15.01
CA LYS A 36 4.60 -6.31 -15.53
C LYS A 36 3.24 -6.97 -15.44
N ALA A 37 2.52 -6.79 -14.33
CA ALA A 37 1.16 -7.30 -14.14
C ALA A 37 0.17 -6.65 -15.13
N ILE A 38 0.25 -5.33 -15.31
CA ILE A 38 -0.60 -4.58 -16.26
C ILE A 38 -0.40 -5.08 -17.70
N GLU A 39 0.85 -5.29 -18.11
CA GLU A 39 1.17 -5.82 -19.44
C GLU A 39 0.64 -7.24 -19.63
N GLY A 40 0.70 -8.08 -18.60
CA GLY A 40 0.12 -9.43 -18.62
C GLY A 40 -1.37 -9.45 -18.86
N ILE A 41 -2.11 -8.60 -18.13
CA ILE A 41 -3.56 -8.45 -18.28
C ILE A 41 -3.89 -7.98 -19.70
N LYS A 42 -3.11 -7.05 -20.25
CA LYS A 42 -3.28 -6.56 -21.63
C LYS A 42 -3.11 -7.68 -22.65
N TRP A 43 -2.01 -8.42 -22.60
CA TRP A 43 -1.73 -9.48 -23.57
C TRP A 43 -2.73 -10.63 -23.45
N PHE A 44 -3.11 -10.99 -22.23
CA PHE A 44 -4.15 -11.99 -22.01
C PHE A 44 -5.52 -11.55 -22.55
N GLY A 45 -5.91 -10.29 -22.33
CA GLY A 45 -7.13 -9.72 -22.89
C GLY A 45 -7.12 -9.74 -24.42
N LEU A 46 -5.98 -9.41 -25.05
CA LEU A 46 -5.79 -9.50 -26.50
C LEU A 46 -5.87 -10.93 -27.03
N ALA A 47 -5.33 -11.92 -26.30
CA ALA A 47 -5.41 -13.33 -26.66
C ALA A 47 -6.87 -13.79 -26.77
N ILE A 48 -7.70 -13.46 -25.77
CA ILE A 48 -9.14 -13.78 -25.76
C ILE A 48 -9.87 -12.99 -26.85
N PHE A 49 -9.57 -11.71 -27.00
CA PHE A 49 -10.21 -10.86 -28.00
C PHE A 49 -9.99 -11.40 -29.43
N VAL A 50 -8.78 -11.86 -29.77
CA VAL A 50 -8.49 -12.42 -31.09
C VAL A 50 -9.25 -13.72 -31.35
N TRP A 51 -9.43 -14.59 -30.35
CA TRP A 51 -10.33 -15.74 -30.50
C TRP A 51 -11.78 -15.33 -30.76
N GLY A 52 -12.28 -14.33 -30.02
CA GLY A 52 -13.63 -13.80 -30.23
C GLY A 52 -13.81 -13.20 -31.62
N LEU A 53 -12.88 -12.35 -32.04
CA LEU A 53 -12.89 -11.71 -33.37
C LEU A 53 -12.80 -12.75 -34.49
N GLY A 54 -11.92 -13.73 -34.35
CA GLY A 54 -11.79 -14.83 -35.32
C GLY A 54 -13.07 -15.65 -35.45
N ALA A 55 -13.74 -15.93 -34.34
CA ALA A 55 -15.02 -16.63 -34.34
C ALA A 55 -16.14 -15.81 -34.99
N ILE A 56 -16.20 -14.49 -34.77
CA ILE A 56 -17.15 -13.59 -35.46
C ILE A 56 -16.93 -13.65 -36.96
N VAL A 57 -15.68 -13.47 -37.42
CA VAL A 57 -15.36 -13.47 -38.85
C VAL A 57 -15.76 -14.81 -39.47
N ASN A 58 -15.43 -15.93 -38.83
CA ASN A 58 -15.85 -17.25 -39.30
C ASN A 58 -17.37 -17.40 -39.34
N LEU A 59 -18.10 -16.88 -38.35
CA LEU A 59 -19.56 -16.91 -38.31
C LEU A 59 -20.15 -16.09 -39.47
N VAL A 60 -19.66 -14.87 -39.70
CA VAL A 60 -20.12 -14.01 -40.80
C VAL A 60 -19.83 -14.64 -42.17
N LEU A 61 -18.64 -15.20 -42.36
CA LEU A 61 -18.26 -15.81 -43.64
C LEU A 61 -19.04 -17.10 -43.91
N VAL A 62 -19.20 -17.99 -42.91
CA VAL A 62 -19.87 -19.28 -43.08
C VAL A 62 -21.40 -19.13 -43.08
N VAL A 63 -21.97 -18.31 -42.19
CA VAL A 63 -23.43 -18.17 -42.06
C VAL A 63 -23.97 -17.05 -42.94
N GLY A 64 -23.30 -15.88 -42.94
CA GLY A 64 -23.74 -14.71 -43.70
C GLY A 64 -23.46 -14.82 -45.19
N LEU A 65 -22.21 -15.15 -45.56
CA LEU A 65 -21.78 -15.27 -46.97
C LEU A 65 -21.89 -16.70 -47.53
N LYS A 66 -22.36 -17.66 -46.71
CA LYS A 66 -22.52 -19.08 -47.09
C LYS A 66 -21.24 -19.73 -47.63
N TRP A 67 -20.07 -19.30 -47.15
CA TRP A 67 -18.82 -19.94 -47.54
C TRP A 67 -18.74 -21.37 -46.98
N ALA A 68 -18.17 -22.29 -47.77
CA ALA A 68 -17.86 -23.63 -47.29
C ALA A 68 -16.84 -23.53 -46.14
N ALA A 69 -17.07 -24.27 -45.06
CA ALA A 69 -16.15 -24.34 -43.91
C ALA A 69 -14.76 -24.88 -44.28
N THR A 70 -14.63 -25.54 -45.43
CA THR A 70 -13.39 -26.07 -46.00
C THR A 70 -12.68 -25.09 -46.94
N ASN A 71 -13.15 -23.85 -47.08
CA ASN A 71 -12.50 -22.86 -47.93
C ASN A 71 -11.07 -22.57 -47.42
N LYS A 72 -10.06 -22.73 -48.29
CA LYS A 72 -8.64 -22.53 -47.95
C LYS A 72 -8.38 -21.17 -47.31
N THR A 73 -9.03 -20.10 -47.79
CA THR A 73 -8.88 -18.74 -47.24
C THR A 73 -9.37 -18.65 -45.79
N LEU A 74 -10.46 -19.34 -45.47
CA LEU A 74 -11.01 -19.41 -44.11
C LEU A 74 -10.04 -20.16 -43.17
N ILE A 75 -9.41 -21.22 -43.68
CA ILE A 75 -8.42 -22.01 -42.93
C ILE A 75 -7.15 -21.20 -42.67
N TYR A 76 -6.62 -20.50 -43.67
CA TYR A 76 -5.46 -19.61 -43.48
C TYR A 76 -5.76 -18.50 -42.47
N PHE A 77 -6.95 -17.91 -42.50
CA PHE A 77 -7.39 -16.95 -41.50
C PHE A 77 -7.48 -17.59 -40.11
N GLY A 78 -8.02 -18.80 -40.00
CA GLY A 78 -8.07 -19.57 -38.76
C GLY A 78 -6.68 -19.85 -38.17
N VAL A 79 -5.71 -20.23 -38.99
CA VAL A 79 -4.31 -20.41 -38.58
C VAL A 79 -3.71 -19.08 -38.11
N LEU A 80 -3.93 -17.98 -38.83
CA LEU A 80 -3.47 -16.65 -38.40
C LEU A 80 -4.01 -16.26 -37.03
N VAL A 81 -5.31 -16.46 -36.79
CA VAL A 81 -5.96 -16.21 -35.50
C VAL A 81 -5.35 -17.07 -34.39
N SER A 82 -5.10 -18.36 -34.66
CA SER A 82 -4.52 -19.30 -33.69
C SER A 82 -3.08 -18.91 -33.30
N LEU A 83 -2.27 -18.52 -34.30
CA LEU A 83 -0.90 -18.07 -34.09
C LEU A 83 -0.83 -16.73 -33.35
N ALA A 84 -1.69 -15.77 -33.73
CA ALA A 84 -1.79 -14.50 -33.02
C ALA A 84 -2.21 -14.69 -31.56
N ASN A 85 -3.15 -15.60 -31.30
CA ASN A 85 -3.51 -15.98 -29.94
C ASN A 85 -2.32 -16.59 -29.17
N SER A 86 -1.62 -17.56 -29.77
CA SER A 86 -0.43 -18.18 -29.17
C SER A 86 0.64 -17.16 -28.79
N LEU A 87 0.90 -16.17 -29.66
CA LEU A 87 1.81 -15.06 -29.38
C LEU A 87 1.37 -14.26 -28.15
N PHE A 88 0.12 -13.86 -28.09
CA PHE A 88 -0.41 -13.08 -26.97
C PHE A 88 -0.41 -13.86 -25.66
N ILE A 89 -0.66 -15.18 -25.70
CA ILE A 89 -0.51 -16.04 -24.52
C ILE A 89 0.95 -16.03 -24.07
N ILE A 90 1.91 -16.26 -24.96
CA ILE A 90 3.34 -16.26 -24.63
C ILE A 90 3.77 -14.94 -24.00
N LEU A 91 3.34 -13.81 -24.56
CA LEU A 91 3.64 -12.47 -24.02
C LEU A 91 2.99 -12.21 -22.66
N SER A 92 1.92 -12.93 -22.31
CA SER A 92 1.27 -12.81 -21.00
C SER A 92 1.96 -13.64 -19.91
N LEU A 93 2.74 -14.68 -20.27
CA LEU A 93 3.35 -15.60 -19.31
C LEU A 93 4.34 -14.94 -18.33
N PRO A 94 5.23 -14.00 -18.74
CA PRO A 94 6.17 -13.35 -17.81
C PRO A 94 5.49 -12.64 -16.64
N SER A 95 4.23 -12.22 -16.82
CA SER A 95 3.44 -11.54 -15.80
C SER A 95 2.86 -12.49 -14.74
N ILE A 96 3.00 -13.80 -14.93
CA ILE A 96 2.59 -14.81 -13.95
C ILE A 96 3.68 -14.90 -12.88
N GLU A 97 3.46 -14.27 -11.73
CA GLU A 97 4.39 -14.31 -10.62
C GLU A 97 4.37 -15.66 -9.88
N HIS A 98 5.56 -16.21 -9.67
CA HIS A 98 5.80 -17.37 -8.81
C HIS A 98 7.24 -17.37 -8.26
N GLN A 99 7.45 -18.03 -7.11
CA GLN A 99 8.77 -18.04 -6.43
C GLN A 99 9.84 -18.92 -7.11
N LYS A 100 9.46 -19.78 -8.05
CA LYS A 100 10.37 -20.72 -8.73
C LYS A 100 11.03 -20.09 -9.96
N LYS A 101 12.10 -20.71 -10.48
CA LYS A 101 12.73 -20.27 -11.73
C LYS A 101 11.73 -20.34 -12.90
N PRO A 102 11.61 -19.28 -13.72
CA PRO A 102 10.72 -19.26 -14.87
C PRO A 102 11.12 -20.33 -15.90
N GLY A 103 10.13 -20.83 -16.64
CA GLY A 103 10.32 -21.79 -17.72
C GLY A 103 11.27 -21.27 -18.81
N ILE A 104 11.73 -22.15 -19.70
CA ILE A 104 12.63 -21.77 -20.81
C ILE A 104 11.97 -20.73 -21.71
N VAL A 105 10.69 -20.90 -22.02
CA VAL A 105 9.93 -19.99 -22.89
C VAL A 105 9.79 -18.61 -22.26
N VAL A 106 9.45 -18.54 -20.97
CA VAL A 106 9.35 -17.26 -20.24
C VAL A 106 10.70 -16.55 -20.20
N ARG A 107 11.78 -17.26 -19.89
CA ARG A 107 13.15 -16.69 -19.91
C ARG A 107 13.56 -16.18 -21.29
N LEU A 108 13.11 -16.85 -22.35
CA LEU A 108 13.39 -16.42 -23.72
C LEU A 108 12.63 -15.13 -24.04
N VAL A 109 11.35 -15.02 -23.65
CA VAL A 109 10.57 -13.78 -23.81
C VAL A 109 11.17 -12.64 -23.00
N GLU A 110 11.55 -12.87 -21.74
CA GLU A 110 12.15 -11.85 -20.87
C GLU A 110 13.53 -11.38 -21.34
N ARG A 111 14.23 -12.18 -22.16
CA ARG A 111 15.55 -11.81 -22.72
C ARG A 111 15.45 -10.79 -23.85
N PHE A 112 14.32 -10.75 -24.55
CA PHE A 112 14.09 -9.83 -25.67
C PHE A 112 13.14 -8.72 -25.25
N SER A 113 13.25 -7.55 -25.87
CA SER A 113 12.15 -6.58 -25.80
C SER A 113 10.90 -7.14 -26.49
N ILE A 114 9.72 -6.68 -26.08
CA ILE A 114 8.44 -7.08 -26.69
C ILE A 114 8.49 -6.92 -28.22
N ARG A 115 9.07 -5.81 -28.71
CA ARG A 115 9.15 -5.52 -30.14
C ARG A 115 10.08 -6.50 -30.87
N GLU A 116 11.23 -6.82 -30.29
CA GLU A 116 12.17 -7.79 -30.86
C GLU A 116 11.56 -9.20 -30.88
N PHE A 117 10.91 -9.61 -29.79
CA PHE A 117 10.28 -10.92 -29.70
C PHE A 117 9.16 -11.07 -30.73
N VAL A 118 8.29 -10.06 -30.86
CA VAL A 118 7.23 -10.04 -31.89
C VAL A 118 7.83 -10.08 -33.30
N SER A 119 8.89 -9.31 -33.56
CA SER A 119 9.57 -9.33 -34.86
C SER A 119 10.18 -10.70 -35.17
N LEU A 120 10.81 -11.35 -34.19
CA LEU A 120 11.38 -12.69 -34.34
C LEU A 120 10.27 -13.73 -34.57
N TYR A 121 9.21 -13.68 -33.78
CA TYR A 121 8.06 -14.57 -33.91
C TYR A 121 7.40 -14.44 -35.30
N CYS A 122 7.12 -13.21 -35.74
CA CYS A 122 6.60 -12.94 -37.08
C CYS A 122 7.57 -13.36 -38.19
N GLY A 123 8.88 -13.17 -38.00
CA GLY A 123 9.90 -13.60 -38.96
C GLY A 123 9.94 -15.13 -39.13
N VAL A 124 9.95 -15.88 -38.02
CA VAL A 124 9.90 -17.35 -38.05
C VAL A 124 8.60 -17.85 -38.68
N LEU A 125 7.46 -17.26 -38.31
CA LEU A 125 6.18 -17.59 -38.92
C LEU A 125 6.12 -17.25 -40.41
N GLY A 126 6.69 -16.12 -40.82
CA GLY A 126 6.77 -15.73 -42.22
C GLY A 126 7.57 -16.74 -43.05
N MET A 127 8.69 -17.23 -42.51
CA MET A 127 9.48 -18.29 -43.16
C MET A 127 8.71 -19.60 -43.27
N ILE A 128 8.05 -20.03 -42.19
CA ILE A 128 7.25 -21.27 -42.20
C ILE A 128 6.07 -21.13 -43.17
N ALA A 129 5.33 -20.02 -43.09
CA ALA A 129 4.21 -19.74 -43.98
C ALA A 129 4.66 -19.72 -45.45
N PHE A 130 5.80 -19.10 -45.75
CA PHE A 130 6.37 -19.09 -47.10
C PHE A 130 6.66 -20.51 -47.61
N VAL A 131 7.31 -21.35 -46.81
CA VAL A 131 7.58 -22.77 -47.18
C VAL A 131 6.28 -23.53 -47.46
N PHE A 132 5.26 -23.35 -46.63
CA PHE A 132 3.97 -24.00 -46.82
C PHE A 132 3.20 -23.48 -48.03
N ILE A 133 3.21 -22.17 -48.27
CA ILE A 133 2.59 -21.56 -49.45
C ILE A 133 3.31 -22.04 -50.72
N ALA A 134 4.64 -21.98 -50.76
CA ALA A 134 5.43 -22.43 -51.90
C ALA A 134 5.23 -23.93 -52.19
N SER A 135 5.17 -24.76 -51.15
CA SER A 135 4.86 -26.19 -51.28
C SER A 135 3.42 -26.44 -51.76
N SER A 136 2.45 -25.65 -51.25
CA SER A 136 1.04 -25.74 -51.65
C SER A 136 0.76 -25.29 -53.07
N TYR A 137 1.54 -24.35 -53.64
CA TYR A 137 1.41 -23.95 -55.04
C TYR A 137 1.92 -25.03 -56.01
N GLY A 138 2.78 -25.95 -55.54
CA GLY A 138 3.33 -27.03 -56.36
C GLY A 138 2.49 -28.31 -56.41
N ASN A 139 1.47 -28.46 -55.54
CA ASN A 139 0.63 -29.66 -55.46
C ASN A 139 -0.81 -29.32 -55.04
N GLU A 140 -1.77 -29.42 -55.95
CA GLU A 140 -3.19 -29.15 -55.67
C GLU A 140 -3.83 -30.19 -54.72
N GLU A 141 -3.24 -31.38 -54.60
CA GLU A 141 -3.69 -32.47 -53.71
C GLU A 141 -3.35 -32.25 -52.23
N ILE A 142 -2.66 -31.17 -51.86
CA ILE A 142 -2.34 -30.90 -50.46
C ILE A 142 -3.65 -30.64 -49.69
N SER A 143 -3.99 -31.61 -48.84
CA SER A 143 -5.16 -31.58 -47.97
C SER A 143 -5.16 -30.29 -47.13
N ASN A 144 -6.34 -29.68 -47.01
CA ASN A 144 -6.61 -28.54 -46.13
C ASN A 144 -6.14 -28.75 -44.67
N ASN A 145 -6.06 -30.00 -44.22
CA ASN A 145 -5.57 -30.35 -42.88
C ASN A 145 -4.05 -30.12 -42.73
N PHE A 146 -3.31 -30.14 -43.84
CA PHE A 146 -1.87 -29.88 -43.85
C PHE A 146 -1.56 -28.40 -43.52
N ILE A 147 -2.49 -27.48 -43.79
CA ILE A 147 -2.34 -26.05 -43.45
C ILE A 147 -2.28 -25.85 -41.92
N TRP A 148 -3.00 -26.68 -41.16
CA TRP A 148 -3.00 -26.63 -39.69
C TRP A 148 -1.68 -27.10 -39.06
N LEU A 149 -0.82 -27.81 -39.81
CA LEU A 149 0.46 -28.33 -39.32
C LEU A 149 1.40 -27.22 -38.83
N ILE A 150 1.28 -26.00 -39.37
CA ILE A 150 2.05 -24.81 -38.95
C ILE A 150 1.80 -24.47 -37.48
N ASP A 151 0.55 -24.60 -37.02
CA ASP A 151 0.11 -24.17 -35.69
C ASP A 151 0.45 -25.21 -34.60
N ILE A 152 0.59 -26.48 -34.96
CA ILE A 152 0.73 -27.59 -34.00
C ILE A 152 1.94 -27.42 -33.07
N PRO A 153 3.19 -27.22 -33.56
CA PRO A 153 4.34 -27.15 -32.68
C PRO A 153 4.25 -25.96 -31.72
N ILE A 154 3.70 -24.85 -32.20
CA ILE A 154 3.54 -23.62 -31.43
C ILE A 154 2.48 -23.82 -30.36
N SER A 155 1.31 -24.34 -30.73
CA SER A 155 0.22 -24.64 -29.80
C SER A 155 0.64 -25.62 -28.70
N ILE A 156 1.41 -26.66 -29.02
CA ILE A 156 1.96 -27.59 -28.02
C ILE A 156 2.96 -26.90 -27.10
N LEU A 157 3.90 -26.11 -27.65
CA LEU A 157 4.87 -25.36 -26.87
C LEU A 157 4.17 -24.39 -25.89
N VAL A 158 3.12 -23.71 -26.35
CA VAL A 158 2.29 -22.84 -25.52
C VAL A 158 1.56 -23.63 -24.43
N ALA A 159 0.95 -24.76 -24.77
CA ALA A 159 0.24 -25.61 -23.82
C ALA A 159 1.16 -26.13 -22.70
N VAL A 160 2.36 -26.59 -23.06
CA VAL A 160 3.39 -27.03 -22.11
C VAL A 160 3.85 -25.87 -21.23
N SER A 161 4.08 -24.70 -21.82
CA SER A 161 4.48 -23.50 -21.07
C SER A 161 3.41 -23.07 -20.08
N LEU A 162 2.13 -23.07 -20.50
CA LEU A 162 1.00 -22.80 -19.63
C LEU A 162 0.91 -23.80 -18.48
N LEU A 163 1.04 -25.10 -18.77
CA LEU A 163 1.00 -26.15 -17.74
C LEU A 163 2.05 -25.90 -16.66
N PHE A 164 3.29 -25.59 -17.05
CA PHE A 164 4.36 -25.34 -16.08
C PHE A 164 4.15 -24.05 -15.30
N GLU A 165 3.86 -22.93 -15.97
CA GLU A 165 3.80 -21.61 -15.32
C GLU A 165 2.55 -21.47 -14.45
N LEU A 166 1.39 -21.93 -14.91
CA LEU A 166 0.16 -21.94 -14.10
C LEU A 166 0.32 -22.85 -12.88
N ASN A 167 0.86 -24.06 -13.05
CA ASN A 167 1.05 -24.98 -11.93
C ASN A 167 2.03 -24.40 -10.89
N LYS A 168 3.16 -23.82 -11.32
CA LYS A 168 4.09 -23.15 -10.40
C LYS A 168 3.41 -22.00 -9.65
N ALA A 169 2.61 -21.18 -10.33
CA ALA A 169 1.89 -20.08 -9.72
C ALA A 169 0.85 -20.55 -8.70
N PHE A 170 0.03 -21.55 -9.05
CA PHE A 170 -0.97 -22.08 -8.13
C PHE A 170 -0.36 -22.78 -6.91
N VAL A 171 0.72 -23.56 -7.11
CA VAL A 171 1.45 -24.19 -6.00
C VAL A 171 2.09 -23.14 -5.09
N GLY A 172 2.70 -22.10 -5.67
CA GLY A 172 3.27 -20.98 -4.90
C GLY A 172 2.24 -20.23 -4.05
N ARG A 173 0.95 -20.32 -4.40
CA ARG A 173 -0.17 -19.70 -3.70
C ARG A 173 -0.96 -20.67 -2.82
N ASN A 174 -0.39 -21.85 -2.51
CA ASN A 174 -1.04 -22.91 -1.74
C ASN A 174 -2.34 -23.49 -2.35
N MET A 175 -2.62 -23.25 -3.63
CA MET A 175 -3.78 -23.78 -4.34
C MET A 175 -3.45 -25.09 -5.06
N LYS A 176 -3.01 -26.11 -4.31
CA LYS A 176 -2.55 -27.40 -4.89
C LYS A 176 -3.63 -28.11 -5.72
N PHE A 177 -4.91 -27.92 -5.39
CA PHE A 177 -6.05 -28.49 -6.13
C PHE A 177 -6.15 -27.99 -7.58
N MET A 178 -5.54 -26.85 -7.91
CA MET A 178 -5.55 -26.28 -9.26
C MET A 178 -4.65 -27.05 -10.24
N TYR A 179 -3.83 -28.00 -9.75
CA TYR A 179 -3.07 -28.91 -10.62
C TYR A 179 -3.98 -29.66 -11.59
N LEU A 180 -5.08 -30.23 -11.10
CA LEU A 180 -5.98 -31.05 -11.91
C LEU A 180 -6.66 -30.24 -13.02
N PRO A 181 -7.30 -29.09 -12.75
CA PRO A 181 -7.78 -28.19 -13.80
C PRO A 181 -6.69 -27.77 -14.81
N THR A 182 -5.47 -27.50 -14.36
CA THR A 182 -4.36 -27.10 -15.26
C THR A 182 -3.92 -28.28 -16.16
N PHE A 183 -3.88 -29.49 -15.62
CA PHE A 183 -3.58 -30.69 -16.39
C PHE A 183 -4.71 -31.03 -17.38
N VAL A 184 -5.96 -30.90 -16.96
CA VAL A 184 -7.12 -31.05 -17.85
C VAL A 184 -7.07 -30.04 -18.99
N LEU A 185 -6.69 -28.78 -18.72
CA LEU A 185 -6.48 -27.79 -19.77
C LEU A 185 -5.46 -28.26 -20.81
N PHE A 186 -4.30 -28.73 -20.33
CA PHE A 186 -3.26 -29.25 -21.22
C PHE A 186 -3.77 -30.40 -22.10
N VAL A 187 -4.43 -31.39 -21.49
CA VAL A 187 -4.99 -32.54 -22.22
C VAL A 187 -6.03 -32.10 -23.25
N LEU A 188 -6.93 -31.18 -22.88
CA LEU A 188 -7.94 -30.66 -23.82
C LEU A 188 -7.31 -29.92 -25.00
N ILE A 189 -6.22 -29.16 -24.79
CA ILE A 189 -5.49 -28.51 -25.89
C ILE A 189 -4.89 -29.58 -26.81
N VAL A 190 -4.23 -30.60 -26.25
CA VAL A 190 -3.64 -31.70 -27.04
C VAL A 190 -4.70 -32.42 -27.87
N ILE A 191 -5.87 -32.73 -27.28
CA ILE A 191 -6.99 -33.37 -28.00
C ILE A 191 -7.52 -32.43 -29.08
N ALA A 192 -7.73 -31.14 -28.79
CA ALA A 192 -8.25 -30.19 -29.78
C ALA A 192 -7.29 -30.00 -30.97
N VAL A 193 -5.98 -29.94 -30.72
CA VAL A 193 -4.95 -29.84 -31.76
C VAL A 193 -4.89 -31.15 -32.58
N SER A 194 -4.98 -32.31 -31.92
CA SER A 194 -5.00 -33.61 -32.59
C SER A 194 -6.24 -33.82 -33.45
N HIS A 195 -7.40 -33.33 -32.98
CA HIS A 195 -8.66 -33.39 -33.71
C HIS A 195 -8.58 -32.64 -35.06
N ARG A 196 -7.90 -31.49 -35.11
CA ARG A 196 -7.66 -30.73 -36.34
C ARG A 196 -6.71 -31.42 -37.33
N MET A 197 -5.87 -32.33 -36.85
CA MET A 197 -4.87 -33.03 -37.66
C MET A 197 -5.47 -34.18 -38.46
N ILE A 198 -6.41 -34.91 -37.88
CA ILE A 198 -6.92 -36.16 -38.47
C ILE A 198 -7.94 -35.82 -39.57
N PRO A 199 -7.68 -36.20 -40.84
CA PRO A 199 -8.65 -36.04 -41.90
C PRO A 199 -9.95 -36.76 -41.55
N GLN A 200 -11.09 -36.09 -41.77
CA GLN A 200 -12.40 -36.68 -41.50
C GLN A 200 -12.52 -38.05 -42.17
N ASP A 201 -12.05 -38.20 -43.40
CA ASP A 201 -12.11 -39.42 -44.19
C ASP A 201 -11.40 -40.63 -43.53
N ARG A 202 -10.35 -40.39 -42.72
CA ARG A 202 -9.65 -41.44 -41.96
C ARG A 202 -10.29 -41.71 -40.61
N ALA A 203 -10.87 -40.70 -39.97
CA ALA A 203 -11.59 -40.86 -38.70
C ALA A 203 -12.89 -41.66 -38.88
N LEU A 204 -13.57 -41.47 -40.01
CA LEU A 204 -14.82 -42.16 -40.38
C LEU A 204 -14.67 -43.68 -40.52
N GLN A 205 -13.44 -44.19 -40.66
CA GLN A 205 -13.17 -45.62 -40.67
C GLN A 205 -13.32 -46.27 -39.28
N PHE A 206 -13.27 -45.48 -38.21
CA PHE A 206 -13.26 -45.97 -36.83
C PHE A 206 -14.37 -45.36 -35.96
N ILE A 207 -14.87 -44.17 -36.31
CA ILE A 207 -15.79 -43.37 -35.48
C ILE A 207 -16.80 -42.66 -36.38
N ASP A 208 -18.06 -42.55 -35.94
CA ASP A 208 -19.12 -41.79 -36.61
C ASP A 208 -18.73 -40.30 -36.83
N GLN A 209 -19.10 -39.75 -37.98
CA GLN A 209 -18.91 -38.34 -38.35
C GLN A 209 -19.48 -37.37 -37.32
N GLU A 210 -20.70 -37.63 -36.84
CA GLU A 210 -21.41 -36.77 -35.91
C GLU A 210 -20.71 -36.76 -34.55
N PHE A 211 -20.29 -37.95 -34.08
CA PHE A 211 -19.53 -38.06 -32.85
C PHE A 211 -18.17 -37.36 -32.95
N TRP A 212 -17.42 -37.57 -34.05
CA TRP A 212 -16.13 -36.92 -34.27
C TRP A 212 -16.26 -35.40 -34.33
N SER A 213 -17.25 -34.87 -35.05
CA SER A 213 -17.50 -33.43 -35.13
C SER A 213 -17.93 -32.84 -33.78
N THR A 214 -18.73 -33.57 -33.00
CA THR A 214 -19.22 -33.11 -31.70
C THR A 214 -18.11 -33.11 -30.66
N LEU A 215 -17.28 -34.16 -30.62
CA LEU A 215 -16.13 -34.26 -29.73
C LEU A 215 -15.15 -33.10 -29.95
N GLY A 216 -14.85 -32.80 -31.22
CA GLY A 216 -14.01 -31.65 -31.60
C GLY A 216 -14.55 -30.32 -31.10
N SER A 217 -15.82 -30.04 -31.36
CA SER A 217 -16.50 -28.80 -30.94
C SER A 217 -16.53 -28.66 -29.41
N ILE A 218 -16.92 -29.73 -28.69
CA ILE A 218 -16.96 -29.73 -27.22
C ILE A 218 -15.57 -29.50 -26.64
N THR A 219 -14.55 -30.20 -27.15
CA THR A 219 -13.17 -30.04 -26.66
C THR A 219 -12.68 -28.61 -26.93
N ALA A 220 -12.96 -28.08 -28.13
CA ALA A 220 -12.55 -26.75 -28.56
C ALA A 220 -13.19 -25.63 -27.74
N ILE A 221 -14.46 -25.79 -27.32
CA ILE A 221 -15.13 -24.84 -26.42
C ILE A 221 -14.58 -25.00 -24.99
N SER A 222 -14.47 -26.24 -24.52
CA SER A 222 -14.13 -26.56 -23.13
C SER A 222 -12.75 -26.03 -22.74
N PHE A 223 -11.74 -26.21 -23.59
CA PHE A 223 -10.40 -25.70 -23.26
C PHE A 223 -10.38 -24.17 -23.21
N LYS A 224 -11.07 -23.47 -24.12
CA LYS A 224 -11.12 -22.00 -24.13
C LYS A 224 -11.79 -21.48 -22.86
N PHE A 225 -12.90 -22.09 -22.46
CA PHE A 225 -13.60 -21.73 -21.23
C PHE A 225 -12.72 -21.97 -20.00
N LEU A 226 -12.13 -23.16 -19.89
CA LEU A 226 -11.26 -23.54 -18.78
C LEU A 226 -10.02 -22.63 -18.71
N PHE A 227 -9.44 -22.27 -19.85
CA PHE A 227 -8.34 -21.32 -19.94
C PHE A 227 -8.71 -19.95 -19.39
N ILE A 228 -9.85 -19.39 -19.83
CA ILE A 228 -10.37 -18.11 -19.34
C ILE A 228 -10.61 -18.17 -17.83
N LEU A 229 -11.23 -19.25 -17.35
CA LEU A 229 -11.54 -19.45 -15.94
C LEU A 229 -10.26 -19.51 -15.09
N LEU A 230 -9.28 -20.33 -15.49
CA LEU A 230 -8.03 -20.49 -14.75
C LEU A 230 -7.26 -19.18 -14.64
N PHE A 231 -7.18 -18.43 -15.73
CA PHE A 231 -6.49 -17.15 -15.70
C PHE A 231 -7.28 -16.10 -14.92
N SER A 232 -8.61 -16.10 -14.98
CA SER A 232 -9.45 -15.22 -14.15
C SER A 232 -9.25 -15.51 -12.66
N ILE A 233 -9.17 -16.80 -12.29
CA ILE A 233 -8.83 -17.22 -10.92
C ILE A 233 -7.43 -16.75 -10.56
N LEU A 234 -6.46 -16.86 -11.47
CA LEU A 234 -5.09 -16.41 -11.23
C LEU A 234 -5.01 -14.90 -10.98
N LEU A 235 -5.74 -14.09 -11.76
CA LEU A 235 -5.83 -12.65 -11.56
C LEU A 235 -6.51 -12.30 -10.22
N TYR A 236 -7.63 -12.95 -9.90
CA TYR A 236 -8.38 -12.65 -8.68
C TYR A 236 -7.66 -13.14 -7.42
N SER A 237 -7.06 -14.32 -7.47
CA SER A 237 -6.26 -14.88 -6.38
C SER A 237 -5.08 -13.97 -6.06
N TRP A 238 -4.39 -13.45 -7.08
CA TRP A 238 -3.28 -12.52 -6.87
C TRP A 238 -3.75 -11.26 -6.14
N LYS A 239 -4.87 -10.68 -6.57
CA LYS A 239 -5.47 -9.53 -5.91
C LYS A 239 -5.79 -9.81 -4.43
N PHE A 240 -6.36 -10.97 -4.12
CA PHE A 240 -6.67 -11.36 -2.75
C PHE A 240 -5.40 -11.51 -1.89
N LEU A 241 -4.34 -12.11 -2.43
CA LEU A 241 -3.05 -12.24 -1.75
C LEU A 241 -2.39 -10.88 -1.52
N SER A 242 -2.36 -10.02 -2.53
CA SER A 242 -1.80 -8.67 -2.46
C SER A 242 -2.54 -7.79 -1.43
N GLU A 243 -3.88 -7.81 -1.43
CA GLU A 243 -4.68 -7.07 -0.46
C GLU A 243 -4.42 -7.56 0.98
N LYS A 244 -4.26 -8.87 1.18
CA LYS A 244 -3.93 -9.44 2.49
C LYS A 244 -2.52 -9.08 2.97
N GLU A 245 -1.52 -9.14 2.08
CA GLU A 245 -0.14 -8.74 2.40
C GLU A 245 -0.06 -7.24 2.74
N GLN A 246 -0.76 -6.40 2.00
CA GLN A 246 -0.82 -4.97 2.27
C GLN A 246 -1.49 -4.67 3.62
N GLN A 247 -2.58 -5.36 3.95
CA GLN A 247 -3.24 -5.25 5.26
C GLN A 247 -2.32 -5.71 6.39
N GLN A 248 -1.58 -6.81 6.20
CA GLN A 248 -0.65 -7.32 7.20
C GLN A 248 0.54 -6.36 7.42
N SER A 249 1.08 -5.78 6.36
CA SER A 249 2.13 -4.75 6.44
C SER A 249 1.64 -3.49 7.16
N LEU A 250 0.41 -3.05 6.88
CA LEU A 250 -0.19 -1.90 7.55
C LEU A 250 -0.40 -2.18 9.04
N ALA A 251 -0.89 -3.37 9.39
CA ALA A 251 -1.08 -3.79 10.78
C ALA A 251 0.24 -3.80 11.54
N GLN A 252 1.32 -4.32 10.93
CA GLN A 252 2.65 -4.33 11.54
C GLN A 252 3.21 -2.91 11.75
N LYS A 253 3.02 -1.99 10.78
CA LYS A 253 3.40 -0.58 10.94
C LYS A 253 2.63 0.10 12.08
N LEU A 254 1.32 -0.13 12.16
CA LEU A 254 0.47 0.38 13.23
C LEU A 254 0.88 -0.16 14.60
N GLU A 255 1.24 -1.44 14.68
CA GLU A 255 1.72 -2.06 15.91
C GLU A 255 3.04 -1.43 16.38
N ILE A 256 3.98 -1.21 15.46
CA ILE A 256 5.24 -0.52 15.75
C ILE A 256 4.97 0.92 16.25
N GLN A 257 4.12 1.68 15.55
CA GLN A 257 3.76 3.05 15.96
C GLN A 257 3.09 3.08 17.33
N LYS A 258 2.15 2.17 17.58
CA LYS A 258 1.47 2.03 18.88
C LYS A 258 2.47 1.73 19.99
N SER A 259 3.44 0.84 19.75
CA SER A 259 4.48 0.51 20.73
C SER A 259 5.38 1.71 21.03
N LYS A 260 5.70 2.54 20.03
CA LYS A 260 6.50 3.75 20.19
C LYS A 260 5.75 4.82 20.98
N LEU A 261 4.50 5.11 20.60
CA LEU A 261 3.64 6.05 21.30
C LEU A 261 3.40 5.64 22.75
N LYS A 262 3.26 4.33 23.02
CA LYS A 262 3.12 3.84 24.39
C LYS A 262 4.35 4.14 25.24
N LYS A 263 5.56 3.91 24.70
CA LYS A 263 6.82 4.25 25.39
C LYS A 263 6.99 5.75 25.61
N GLU A 264 6.68 6.57 24.61
CA GLU A 264 6.73 8.03 24.73
C GLU A 264 5.75 8.52 25.81
N ASN A 265 4.53 7.95 25.86
CA ASN A 265 3.55 8.29 26.89
C ASN A 265 3.99 7.86 28.30
N GLU A 266 4.57 6.66 28.45
CA GLU A 266 5.16 6.21 29.72
C GLU A 266 6.28 7.15 30.20
N GLN A 267 7.15 7.61 29.29
CA GLN A 267 8.20 8.58 29.61
C GLN A 267 7.64 9.95 30.03
N LEU A 268 6.59 10.43 29.36
CA LEU A 268 5.93 11.69 29.71
C LEU A 268 5.24 11.61 31.08
N ILE A 269 4.63 10.47 31.41
CA ILE A 269 4.03 10.24 32.74
C ILE A 269 5.11 10.32 33.83
N LEU A 270 6.23 9.61 33.64
CA LEU A 270 7.36 9.63 34.59
C LEU A 270 7.96 11.04 34.75
N ALA A 271 8.12 11.78 33.63
CA ALA A 271 8.61 13.15 33.67
C ALA A 271 7.65 14.07 34.44
N ASN A 272 6.34 13.95 34.22
CA ASN A 272 5.32 14.71 34.94
C ASN A 272 5.32 14.39 36.44
N GLU A 273 5.44 13.11 36.83
CA GLU A 273 5.56 12.72 38.23
C GLU A 273 6.79 13.36 38.89
N SER A 274 7.94 13.35 38.20
CA SER A 274 9.16 14.00 38.67
C SER A 274 9.03 15.53 38.78
N HIS A 275 8.36 16.18 37.82
CA HIS A 275 8.07 17.60 37.88
C HIS A 275 7.16 17.96 39.06
N LEU A 276 6.12 17.15 39.32
CA LEU A 276 5.23 17.35 40.48
C LEU A 276 6.00 17.25 41.81
N ASP A 277 6.93 16.31 41.93
CA ASP A 277 7.78 16.19 43.12
C ASP A 277 8.72 17.40 43.28
N THR A 278 9.28 17.87 42.15
CA THR A 278 10.10 19.10 42.13
C THR A 278 9.28 20.32 42.56
N ILE A 279 8.05 20.47 42.07
CA ILE A 279 7.15 21.57 42.48
C ILE A 279 6.83 21.48 43.97
N ARG A 280 6.57 20.28 44.49
CA ARG A 280 6.27 20.05 45.91
C ARG A 280 7.46 20.43 46.80
N THR A 281 8.67 20.02 46.43
CA THR A 281 9.89 20.38 47.18
C THR A 281 10.19 21.88 47.12
N LEU A 282 10.01 22.51 45.96
CA LEU A 282 10.14 23.97 45.82
C LEU A 282 9.13 24.73 46.68
N LYS A 283 7.88 24.27 46.72
CA LYS A 283 6.84 24.88 47.57
C LYS A 283 7.21 24.80 49.05
N ASN A 284 7.66 23.64 49.52
CA ASN A 284 8.09 23.46 50.92
C ASN A 284 9.28 24.39 51.25
N ARG A 285 10.26 24.51 50.35
CA ARG A 285 11.40 25.42 50.55
C ARG A 285 10.95 26.87 50.64
N LEU A 286 9.99 27.28 49.80
CA LEU A 286 9.45 28.63 49.81
C LEU A 286 8.75 28.94 51.15
N GLU A 287 7.94 28.00 51.66
CA GLU A 287 7.31 28.12 52.98
C GLU A 287 8.37 28.27 54.10
N THR A 288 9.42 27.43 54.11
CA THR A 288 10.49 27.52 55.12
C THR A 288 11.28 28.83 55.04
N LEU A 289 11.55 29.33 53.83
CA LEU A 289 12.22 30.61 53.63
C LEU A 289 11.34 31.77 54.10
N GLN A 290 10.03 31.70 53.84
CA GLN A 290 9.07 32.71 54.27
C GLN A 290 8.96 32.74 55.81
N GLU A 291 8.97 31.59 56.48
CA GLU A 291 8.99 31.51 57.94
C GLU A 291 10.30 32.04 58.53
N THR A 292 11.44 31.67 57.96
CA THR A 292 12.77 32.14 58.41
C THR A 292 12.96 33.65 58.17
N SER A 293 12.23 34.21 57.19
CA SER A 293 12.25 35.65 56.88
C SER A 293 11.38 36.52 57.79
N LYS A 294 10.60 35.95 58.72
CA LYS A 294 9.82 36.74 59.69
C LYS A 294 10.79 37.37 60.70
N ILE A 295 11.02 38.68 60.55
CA ILE A 295 11.90 39.45 61.42
C ILE A 295 11.17 39.73 62.73
N GLU A 296 11.56 39.03 63.81
CA GLU A 296 11.06 39.30 65.16
C GLU A 296 11.81 40.46 65.80
N LEU A 297 11.15 41.61 65.89
CA LEU A 297 11.65 42.79 66.62
C LEU A 297 11.30 42.68 68.11
N SER A 298 12.19 43.13 68.99
CA SER A 298 11.89 43.23 70.42
C SER A 298 10.82 44.31 70.69
N GLU A 299 10.10 44.22 71.81
CA GLU A 299 9.11 45.24 72.19
C GLU A 299 9.72 46.64 72.23
N ARG A 300 10.96 46.77 72.71
CA ARG A 300 11.69 48.04 72.72
C ARG A 300 12.01 48.57 71.32
N GLN A 301 12.35 47.69 70.38
CA GLN A 301 12.59 48.07 68.99
C GLN A 301 11.30 48.48 68.27
N LYS A 302 10.17 47.80 68.58
CA LYS A 302 8.84 48.18 68.08
C LYS A 302 8.42 49.55 68.59
N GLU A 303 8.68 49.85 69.85
CA GLU A 303 8.44 51.17 70.45
C GLU A 303 9.29 52.26 69.78
N VAL A 304 10.60 52.02 69.60
CA VAL A 304 11.50 52.94 68.86
C VAL A 304 11.00 53.21 67.44
N LEU A 305 10.53 52.17 66.73
CA LEU A 305 9.93 52.32 65.41
C LEU A 305 8.57 53.05 65.45
N GLY A 306 7.78 52.87 66.51
CA GLY A 306 6.51 53.58 66.71
C GLY A 306 6.72 55.08 66.86
N TYR A 307 7.65 55.50 67.74
CA TYR A 307 8.00 56.91 67.91
C TYR A 307 8.65 57.50 66.64
N LEU A 308 9.45 56.70 65.93
CA LEU A 308 9.98 57.09 64.63
C LEU A 308 8.88 57.26 63.57
N ALA A 309 7.88 56.39 63.52
CA ALA A 309 6.76 56.50 62.59
C ALA A 309 5.89 57.73 62.86
N HIS A 310 5.75 58.11 64.14
CA HIS A 310 4.91 59.22 64.58
C HIS A 310 5.61 60.58 64.36
N TYR A 311 6.87 60.70 64.76
CA TYR A 311 7.60 61.97 64.76
C TYR A 311 8.64 62.09 63.63
N GLY A 312 8.99 61.01 62.94
CA GLY A 312 10.12 60.95 62.00
C GLY A 312 10.03 61.92 60.81
N ASP A 313 8.82 62.34 60.45
CA ASP A 313 8.58 63.29 59.36
C ASP A 313 8.87 64.75 59.78
N HIS A 314 8.84 65.06 61.08
CA HIS A 314 8.89 66.44 61.60
C HIS A 314 9.96 66.69 62.68
N LYS A 315 10.50 65.63 63.28
CA LYS A 315 11.54 65.68 64.32
C LYS A 315 12.81 64.93 63.90
N SER A 316 13.94 65.44 64.35
CA SER A 316 15.26 64.80 64.27
C SER A 316 15.37 63.63 65.25
N TYR A 317 16.32 62.70 65.02
CA TYR A 317 16.52 61.57 65.94
C TYR A 317 16.83 62.00 67.38
N THR A 318 17.46 63.16 67.56
CA THR A 318 17.76 63.73 68.86
C THR A 318 16.51 64.19 69.60
N GLU A 319 15.57 64.81 68.89
CA GLU A 319 14.28 65.25 69.46
C GLU A 319 13.37 64.06 69.76
N ILE A 320 13.37 63.02 68.90
CA ILE A 320 12.60 61.80 69.15
C ILE A 320 13.13 61.05 70.38
N ALA A 321 14.46 61.01 70.57
CA ALA A 321 15.06 60.42 71.77
C ALA A 321 14.59 61.13 73.06
N GLN A 322 14.43 62.46 73.00
CA GLN A 322 13.91 63.26 74.12
C GLN A 322 12.44 62.93 74.43
N GLU A 323 11.59 62.80 73.41
CA GLU A 323 10.18 62.38 73.56
C GLU A 323 10.06 60.97 74.14
N MET A 324 11.01 60.09 73.82
CA MET A 324 11.09 58.73 74.38
C MET A 324 11.76 58.67 75.76
N HIS A 325 12.20 59.82 76.31
CA HIS A 325 12.98 59.91 77.55
C HIS A 325 14.21 58.99 77.59
N ILE A 326 14.93 58.85 76.47
CA ILE A 326 16.19 58.11 76.39
C ILE A 326 17.34 58.96 75.88
N SER A 327 18.57 58.47 76.09
CA SER A 327 19.75 59.08 75.49
C SER A 327 19.70 58.99 73.96
N THR A 328 20.24 60.01 73.31
CA THR A 328 20.40 60.08 71.85
C THR A 328 21.19 58.88 71.33
N ASP A 329 22.23 58.47 72.05
CA ASP A 329 23.06 57.31 71.71
C ASP A 329 22.29 55.99 71.84
N GLY A 330 21.42 55.88 72.86
CA GLY A 330 20.55 54.73 73.04
C GLY A 330 19.53 54.59 71.90
N PHE A 331 18.92 55.70 71.49
CA PHE A 331 18.02 55.73 70.33
C PHE A 331 18.75 55.34 69.04
N GLN A 332 19.93 55.93 68.78
CA GLN A 332 20.72 55.61 67.59
C GLN A 332 21.19 54.15 67.56
N THR A 333 21.54 53.56 68.71
CA THR A 333 21.92 52.16 68.83
C THR A 333 20.77 51.23 68.42
N HIS A 334 19.55 51.51 68.91
CA HIS A 334 18.37 50.75 68.50
C HIS A 334 18.08 50.92 67.01
N ILE A 335 18.15 52.13 66.46
CA ILE A 335 17.99 52.39 65.02
C ILE A 335 19.02 51.61 64.20
N HIS A 336 20.28 51.56 64.62
CA HIS A 336 21.32 50.79 63.92
C HIS A 336 21.04 49.28 63.95
N GLN A 337 20.66 48.72 65.11
CA GLN A 337 20.30 47.31 65.24
C GLN A 337 19.09 46.95 64.36
N ILE A 338 18.08 47.81 64.33
CA ILE A 338 16.88 47.61 63.50
C ILE A 338 17.21 47.70 62.02
N LYS A 339 18.03 48.68 61.59
CA LYS A 339 18.52 48.76 60.20
C LYS A 339 19.26 47.49 59.79
N LYS A 340 20.10 46.95 60.67
CA LYS A 340 20.82 45.70 60.43
C LYS A 340 19.87 44.49 60.32
N MET A 341 18.85 44.40 61.17
CA MET A 341 17.85 43.33 61.12
C MET A 341 16.97 43.41 59.86
N LEU A 342 16.65 44.62 59.40
CA LEU A 342 15.84 44.88 58.21
C LEU A 342 16.66 44.99 56.92
N ASN A 343 17.98 44.78 56.97
CA ASN A 343 18.92 44.98 55.85
C ASN A 343 18.79 46.36 55.15
N ILE A 344 18.47 47.41 55.91
CA ILE A 344 18.36 48.79 55.41
C ILE A 344 19.72 49.48 55.44
N SER A 345 20.17 49.99 54.30
CA SER A 345 21.44 50.73 54.16
C SER A 345 21.30 51.94 53.23
N GLY A 346 22.19 52.93 53.37
CA GLY A 346 22.22 54.14 52.53
C GLY A 346 21.54 55.39 53.12
N ALA A 347 21.59 56.49 52.35
CA ALA A 347 21.17 57.82 52.79
C ALA A 347 19.66 57.96 53.06
N GLY A 348 18.81 57.15 52.43
CA GLY A 348 17.35 57.12 52.62
C GLY A 348 16.87 56.17 53.74
N GLY A 349 17.77 55.78 54.65
CA GLY A 349 17.47 54.77 55.67
C GLY A 349 16.48 55.23 56.75
N LYS A 350 16.18 56.52 56.88
CA LYS A 350 15.19 57.03 57.85
C LYS A 350 13.77 56.83 57.30
N GLU A 351 13.56 57.18 56.04
CA GLU A 351 12.28 57.10 55.32
C GLU A 351 11.82 55.64 55.17
N GLN A 352 12.76 54.73 54.87
CA GLN A 352 12.48 53.29 54.79
C GLN A 352 12.03 52.70 56.13
N LEU A 353 12.61 53.14 57.24
CA LEU A 353 12.18 52.70 58.58
C LEU A 353 10.79 53.26 58.94
N ILE A 354 10.51 54.51 58.58
CA ILE A 354 9.18 55.13 58.80
C ILE A 354 8.11 54.38 57.99
N ALA A 355 8.37 54.10 56.71
CA ALA A 355 7.46 53.34 55.86
C ALA A 355 7.23 51.92 56.40
N PHE A 356 8.30 51.22 56.80
CA PHE A 356 8.22 49.91 57.40
C PHE A 356 7.41 49.90 58.70
N ALA A 357 7.61 50.90 59.56
CA ALA A 357 6.91 51.02 60.84
C ALA A 357 5.42 51.37 60.69
N LYS A 358 5.07 52.23 59.73
CA LYS A 358 3.67 52.53 59.37
C LYS A 358 2.98 51.30 58.78
N ALA A 359 3.64 50.59 57.86
CA ALA A 359 3.09 49.39 57.23
C ALA A 359 2.83 48.23 58.21
N ASN A 360 3.63 48.12 59.29
CA ASN A 360 3.48 47.11 60.33
C ASN A 360 2.69 47.59 61.56
N ASN A 361 2.03 48.76 61.48
CA ASN A 361 1.21 49.35 62.54
C ASN A 361 1.92 49.48 63.89
N PHE A 362 3.20 49.87 63.91
CA PHE A 362 3.96 50.05 65.15
C PHE A 362 3.61 51.33 65.93
N LEU A 363 2.77 52.22 65.37
CA LEU A 363 2.24 53.39 66.06
C LEU A 363 1.51 53.05 67.37
N LYS A 364 0.95 51.84 67.48
CA LYS A 364 0.28 51.37 68.69
C LYS A 364 1.19 51.20 69.92
N TYR A 365 2.51 51.19 69.72
CA TYR A 365 3.50 51.05 70.78
C TYR A 365 3.98 52.39 71.34
N VAL A 366 3.44 53.53 70.87
CA VAL A 366 3.76 54.86 71.39
C VAL A 366 2.89 55.15 72.61
N SER A 367 3.52 55.35 73.78
CA SER A 367 2.81 55.83 74.98
C SER A 367 2.68 57.36 74.94
N LEU A 368 1.67 57.87 74.25
CA LEU A 368 1.38 59.31 74.27
C LEU A 368 0.79 59.66 75.65
N LYS A 369 1.40 60.61 76.36
CA LYS A 369 0.71 61.37 77.40
C LYS A 369 -0.13 62.43 76.69
N ASP A 370 -1.45 62.29 76.71
CA ASP A 370 -2.36 63.34 76.28
C ASP A 370 -2.13 64.58 77.13
N ASN A 371 -1.47 65.58 76.55
CA ASN A 371 -1.43 66.95 77.05
C ASN A 371 -2.12 67.83 76.00
N THR A 372 -3.46 67.78 76.01
CA THR A 372 -4.47 68.86 75.91
C THR A 372 -5.77 68.30 75.38
#